data_AF-I0FEL1-F1
#
_entry.id   AF-I0FEL1-F1
#
_cell.length_a   1.000
_cell.length_b   1.000
_cell.length_c   1.000
_cell.angle_alpha   90.00
_cell.angle_beta   90.00
_cell.angle_gamma   90.00
#
_symmetry.space_group_name_H-M   'P 1'
#
loop_
_entity.id
_entity.type
_entity.pdbx_description
1 polymer ?
#
loop_
_entity_poly.entity_id
_entity_poly.type
_entity_poly.pdbx_seq_one_letter_code
_entity_poly.pdbx_strand_id
1 'polypeptide(L)'
;MNANNIPKTNIQETTKINNKNTTNNQKRIDFLKNLHTLQMHLNGVNKNLNGYGYKYQDFNEILREVKNVIKEHDLDIDFVQYPTTKNIDGHLVNVVTTTFYSPKSGYEHSFDTSIHIEELKSMGIKSQNTWLQLVGSAITYFRRYALVAYLSIESEVDTDASNLDIEQKNNKEQIENNTCNSEDSSTDKPSIDVTKSQSIESRVQNL
;
A
#
# COMPACT_ATOMS: atom_id res chain seq x y z
N MET A 1 -17.17 66.59 -28.25
CA MET A 1 -17.02 65.19 -28.70
C MET A 1 -15.81 64.61 -27.98
N ASN A 2 -16.01 63.82 -26.93
CA ASN A 2 -14.91 63.08 -26.29
C ASN A 2 -15.28 61.60 -26.34
N ALA A 3 -14.67 60.88 -27.28
CA ALA A 3 -14.86 59.45 -27.43
C ALA A 3 -14.19 58.76 -26.25
N ASN A 4 -14.99 58.02 -25.47
CA ASN A 4 -14.52 57.13 -24.41
C ASN A 4 -13.62 56.04 -25.02
N ASN A 5 -12.31 56.30 -25.08
CA ASN A 5 -11.31 55.29 -25.36
C ASN A 5 -11.12 54.44 -24.09
N ILE A 6 -12.06 53.52 -23.87
CA ILE A 6 -11.83 52.37 -23.00
C ILE A 6 -10.70 51.56 -23.67
N PRO A 7 -9.55 51.35 -23.01
CA PRO A 7 -8.40 50.73 -23.65
C PRO A 7 -8.75 49.28 -24.01
N LYS A 8 -8.75 48.97 -25.31
CA LYS A 8 -9.05 47.64 -25.89
C LYS A 8 -8.28 46.49 -25.22
N THR A 9 -7.15 46.78 -24.59
CA THR A 9 -6.30 45.86 -23.83
C THR A 9 -7.02 45.23 -22.64
N ASN A 10 -7.81 46.00 -21.88
CA ASN A 10 -8.43 45.52 -20.62
C ASN A 10 -9.61 44.57 -20.87
N ILE A 11 -10.35 44.78 -21.96
CA ILE A 11 -11.51 43.95 -22.35
C ILE A 11 -11.04 42.58 -22.87
N GLN A 12 -9.95 42.54 -23.65
CA GLN A 12 -9.41 41.28 -24.17
C GLN A 12 -8.87 40.38 -23.06
N GLU A 13 -8.21 40.97 -22.06
CA GLU A 13 -7.65 40.23 -20.92
C GLU A 13 -8.76 39.67 -20.01
N THR A 14 -9.79 40.49 -19.71
CA THR A 14 -10.97 40.05 -18.94
C THR A 14 -11.74 38.93 -19.65
N THR A 15 -11.88 39.01 -20.98
CA THR A 15 -12.57 37.98 -21.78
C THR A 15 -11.79 36.67 -21.83
N LYS A 16 -10.44 36.74 -21.93
CA LYS A 16 -9.57 35.55 -21.87
C LYS A 16 -9.63 34.86 -20.50
N ILE A 17 -9.66 35.62 -19.41
CA ILE A 17 -9.76 35.08 -18.04
C ILE A 17 -11.12 34.39 -17.84
N ASN A 18 -12.22 35.02 -18.25
CA ASN A 18 -13.55 34.43 -18.14
C ASN A 18 -13.70 33.15 -18.97
N ASN A 19 -13.21 33.13 -20.21
CA ASN A 19 -13.23 31.92 -21.05
C ASN A 19 -12.38 30.79 -20.45
N LYS A 20 -11.20 31.09 -19.89
CA LYS A 20 -10.32 30.11 -19.23
C LYS A 20 -11.00 29.50 -17.99
N ASN A 21 -11.66 30.32 -17.18
CA ASN A 21 -12.39 29.86 -15.99
C ASN A 21 -13.58 28.97 -16.37
N THR A 22 -14.37 29.37 -17.37
CA THR A 22 -15.48 28.56 -17.87
C THR A 22 -14.99 27.21 -18.42
N THR A 23 -13.87 27.21 -19.15
CA THR A 23 -13.26 25.98 -19.69
C THR A 23 -12.80 25.05 -18.56
N ASN A 24 -12.13 25.57 -17.54
CA ASN A 24 -11.67 24.76 -16.40
C ASN A 24 -12.83 24.17 -15.59
N ASN A 25 -13.91 24.94 -15.38
CA ASN A 25 -15.11 24.45 -14.72
C ASN A 25 -15.76 23.31 -15.52
N GLN A 26 -15.82 23.44 -16.85
CA GLN A 26 -16.35 22.39 -17.70
C GLN A 26 -15.51 21.11 -17.62
N LYS A 27 -14.18 21.22 -17.70
CA LYS A 27 -13.27 20.06 -17.54
C LYS A 27 -13.46 19.37 -16.19
N ARG A 28 -13.63 20.14 -15.10
CA ARG A 28 -13.91 19.59 -13.77
C ARG A 28 -15.26 18.85 -13.75
N ILE A 29 -16.31 19.43 -14.34
CA ILE A 29 -17.63 18.79 -14.40
C ILE A 29 -17.55 17.46 -15.15
N ASP A 30 -16.88 17.44 -16.30
CA ASP A 30 -16.75 16.22 -17.11
C ASP A 30 -15.89 15.16 -16.41
N PHE A 31 -14.82 15.57 -15.73
CA PHE A 31 -14.05 14.68 -14.86
C PHE A 31 -14.93 14.07 -13.75
N LEU A 32 -15.74 14.88 -13.06
CA LEU A 32 -16.63 14.40 -12.00
C LEU A 32 -17.70 13.43 -12.51
N LYS A 33 -18.22 13.63 -13.73
CA LYS A 33 -19.14 12.67 -14.36
C LYS A 33 -18.46 11.32 -14.62
N ASN A 34 -17.24 11.33 -15.15
CA ASN A 34 -16.47 10.10 -15.37
C ASN A 34 -16.18 9.39 -14.04
N LEU A 35 -15.76 10.13 -13.01
CA LEU A 35 -15.53 9.59 -11.67
C LEU A 35 -16.80 8.98 -11.08
N HIS A 36 -17.94 9.66 -11.18
CA HIS A 36 -19.21 9.13 -10.70
C HIS A 36 -19.61 7.84 -11.44
N THR A 37 -19.49 7.80 -12.77
CA THR A 37 -19.76 6.57 -13.54
C THR A 37 -18.84 5.44 -13.12
N LEU A 38 -17.54 5.71 -12.93
CA LEU A 38 -16.60 4.73 -12.41
C LEU A 38 -17.07 4.16 -11.06
N GLN A 39 -17.38 5.02 -10.09
CA GLN A 39 -17.84 4.61 -8.76
C GLN A 39 -19.12 3.77 -8.80
N MET A 40 -20.08 4.10 -9.68
CA MET A 40 -21.36 3.38 -9.77
C MET A 40 -21.24 1.99 -10.41
N HIS A 41 -20.20 1.73 -11.18
CA HIS A 41 -20.02 0.45 -11.90
C HIS A 41 -18.89 -0.40 -11.32
N LEU A 42 -18.21 0.07 -10.27
CA LEU A 42 -17.27 -0.73 -9.51
C LEU A 42 -18.03 -1.71 -8.63
N ASN A 43 -17.80 -3.01 -8.86
CA ASN A 43 -18.30 -4.04 -7.97
C ASN A 43 -17.43 -4.13 -6.71
N GLY A 44 -18.00 -4.64 -5.63
CA GLY A 44 -17.22 -5.04 -4.46
C GLY A 44 -16.16 -6.08 -4.86
N VAL A 45 -14.92 -5.89 -4.39
CA VAL A 45 -13.83 -6.85 -4.61
C VAL A 45 -13.76 -7.77 -3.39
N ASN A 46 -13.92 -9.09 -3.61
CA ASN A 46 -13.89 -10.08 -2.54
C ASN A 46 -12.53 -10.09 -1.81
N LYS A 47 -12.56 -10.24 -0.48
CA LYS A 47 -11.34 -10.41 0.35
C LYS A 47 -10.82 -11.85 0.24
N ASN A 48 -9.92 -12.11 -0.71
CA ASN A 48 -9.42 -13.45 -1.04
C ASN A 48 -8.00 -13.77 -0.52
N LEU A 49 -7.27 -12.80 0.00
CA LEU A 49 -5.91 -13.00 0.52
C LEU A 49 -5.87 -13.03 2.05
N ASN A 50 -5.04 -13.92 2.59
CA ASN A 50 -4.76 -14.05 4.02
C ASN A 50 -3.39 -13.43 4.35
N GLY A 51 -3.30 -12.66 5.42
CA GLY A 51 -2.02 -12.23 6.01
C GLY A 51 -2.21 -11.67 7.41
N TYR A 52 -1.26 -11.91 8.30
CA TYR A 52 -1.28 -11.43 9.70
C TYR A 52 -2.61 -11.72 10.43
N GLY A 53 -3.19 -12.91 10.22
CA GLY A 53 -4.43 -13.34 10.87
C GLY A 53 -5.74 -12.74 10.32
N TYR A 54 -5.73 -11.96 9.23
CA TYR A 54 -6.94 -11.38 8.64
C TYR A 54 -7.00 -11.50 7.11
N LYS A 55 -8.21 -11.29 6.56
CA LYS A 55 -8.46 -11.28 5.12
C LYS A 55 -8.45 -9.87 4.57
N TYR A 56 -7.85 -9.69 3.40
CA TYR A 56 -7.82 -8.39 2.73
C TYR A 56 -8.06 -8.51 1.22
N GLN A 57 -8.44 -7.37 0.60
CA GLN A 57 -8.59 -7.28 -0.86
C GLN A 57 -7.20 -7.19 -1.51
N ASP A 58 -6.96 -8.01 -2.53
CA ASP A 58 -5.73 -7.94 -3.31
C ASP A 58 -5.68 -6.61 -4.09
N PHE A 59 -4.54 -5.92 -3.99
CA PHE A 59 -4.38 -4.63 -4.64
C PHE A 59 -4.41 -4.75 -6.17
N ASN A 60 -3.85 -5.81 -6.76
CA ASN A 60 -3.86 -6.00 -8.21
C ASN A 60 -5.25 -6.33 -8.73
N GLU A 61 -6.05 -7.08 -7.96
CA GLU A 61 -7.46 -7.33 -8.27
C GLU A 61 -8.27 -6.02 -8.30
N ILE A 62 -8.06 -5.13 -7.32
CA ILE A 62 -8.66 -3.78 -7.34
C ILE A 62 -8.21 -3.01 -8.58
N LEU A 63 -6.91 -2.98 -8.89
CA LEU A 63 -6.40 -2.28 -10.07
C LEU A 63 -7.02 -2.83 -11.36
N ARG A 64 -7.22 -4.14 -11.45
CA ARG A 64 -7.81 -4.79 -12.63
C ARG A 64 -9.28 -4.42 -12.78
N GLU A 65 -10.05 -4.46 -11.69
CA GLU A 65 -11.46 -4.07 -11.71
C GLU A 65 -11.64 -2.61 -12.12
N VAL A 66 -10.86 -1.68 -11.53
CA VAL A 66 -10.92 -0.26 -11.89
C VAL A 66 -10.59 -0.04 -13.36
N LYS A 67 -9.53 -0.69 -13.89
CA LYS A 67 -9.17 -0.59 -15.31
C LYS A 67 -10.21 -1.22 -16.23
N ASN A 68 -10.86 -2.29 -15.80
CA ASN A 68 -11.93 -2.93 -16.57
C ASN A 68 -13.12 -1.98 -16.72
N VAL A 69 -13.60 -1.39 -15.63
CA VAL A 69 -14.73 -0.45 -15.65
C VAL A 69 -14.42 0.80 -16.50
N ILE A 70 -13.22 1.36 -16.36
CA ILE A 70 -12.78 2.50 -17.21
C ILE A 70 -12.88 2.13 -18.69
N LYS A 71 -12.41 0.94 -19.07
CA LYS A 71 -12.41 0.48 -20.46
C LYS A 71 -13.81 0.13 -20.97
N GLU A 72 -14.61 -0.56 -20.16
CA GLU A 72 -15.95 -1.01 -20.53
C GLU A 72 -16.90 0.17 -20.80
N HIS A 73 -16.75 1.25 -20.05
CA HIS A 73 -17.59 2.45 -20.17
C HIS A 73 -16.94 3.60 -20.97
N ASP A 74 -15.78 3.38 -21.60
CA ASP A 74 -15.02 4.40 -22.36
C ASP A 74 -14.81 5.72 -21.57
N LEU A 75 -14.43 5.58 -20.30
CA LEU A 75 -14.28 6.73 -19.41
C LEU A 75 -12.99 7.51 -19.70
N ASP A 76 -13.09 8.83 -19.70
CA ASP A 76 -11.94 9.75 -19.79
C ASP A 76 -11.38 10.06 -18.40
N ILE A 77 -10.95 9.01 -17.70
CA ILE A 77 -10.34 9.09 -16.38
C ILE A 77 -9.32 7.97 -16.20
N ASP A 78 -8.19 8.27 -15.57
CA ASP A 78 -7.17 7.31 -15.16
C ASP A 78 -6.52 7.80 -13.86
N PHE A 79 -5.64 7.00 -13.26
CA PHE A 79 -4.98 7.36 -12.01
C PHE A 79 -3.56 6.80 -11.88
N VAL A 80 -2.77 7.48 -11.06
CA VAL A 80 -1.44 7.04 -10.64
C VAL A 80 -1.29 7.18 -9.13
N GLN A 81 -0.46 6.33 -8.54
CA GLN A 81 -0.08 6.39 -7.14
C GLN A 81 1.43 6.22 -6.99
N TYR A 82 2.05 7.08 -6.21
CA TYR A 82 3.47 6.97 -5.91
C TYR A 82 3.78 7.44 -4.47
N PRO A 83 4.67 6.72 -3.75
CA PRO A 83 5.18 7.21 -2.48
C PRO A 83 6.11 8.40 -2.70
N THR A 84 6.03 9.39 -1.83
CA THR A 84 6.92 10.57 -1.83
C THR A 84 7.02 11.17 -0.44
N THR A 85 7.90 12.15 -0.28
CA THR A 85 8.02 12.96 0.95
C THR A 85 7.63 14.39 0.64
N LYS A 86 6.75 14.98 1.44
CA LYS A 86 6.34 16.38 1.33
C LYS A 86 6.79 17.18 2.54
N ASN A 87 7.09 18.46 2.33
CA ASN A 87 7.33 19.41 3.42
C ASN A 87 6.00 20.11 3.74
N ILE A 88 5.47 19.85 4.93
CA ILE A 88 4.24 20.45 5.45
C ILE A 88 4.64 21.20 6.71
N ASP A 89 4.52 22.53 6.69
CA ASP A 89 4.86 23.42 7.82
C ASP A 89 6.26 23.20 8.41
N GLY A 90 7.24 22.89 7.57
CA GLY A 90 8.63 22.64 8.00
C GLY A 90 8.90 21.18 8.41
N HIS A 91 7.89 20.32 8.42
CA HIS A 91 8.01 18.91 8.74
C HIS A 91 7.99 18.05 7.48
N LEU A 92 8.93 17.10 7.38
CA LEU A 92 8.93 16.10 6.33
C LEU A 92 7.93 15.00 6.68
N VAL A 93 6.95 14.79 5.81
CA VAL A 93 5.91 13.78 5.96
C VAL A 93 5.98 12.84 4.76
N ASN A 94 6.10 11.55 5.04
CA ASN A 94 5.99 10.52 4.02
C ASN A 94 4.51 10.30 3.67
N VAL A 95 4.22 10.33 2.37
CA VAL A 95 2.85 10.18 1.85
C VAL A 95 2.83 9.26 0.62
N VAL A 96 1.67 8.71 0.33
CA VAL A 96 1.30 8.22 -1.00
C VAL A 96 0.46 9.30 -1.66
N THR A 97 0.97 9.88 -2.75
CA THR A 97 0.18 10.78 -3.59
C THR A 97 -0.66 9.93 -4.53
N THR A 98 -1.98 10.14 -4.53
CA THR A 98 -2.90 9.58 -5.52
C THR A 98 -3.38 10.69 -6.41
N THR A 99 -3.20 10.54 -7.72
CA THR A 99 -3.63 11.52 -8.72
C THR A 99 -4.57 10.86 -9.70
N PHE A 100 -5.79 11.36 -9.79
CA PHE A 100 -6.73 11.04 -10.85
C PHE A 100 -6.66 12.12 -11.93
N TYR A 101 -6.68 11.75 -13.20
CA TYR A 101 -6.60 12.71 -14.29
C TYR A 101 -7.44 12.27 -15.49
N SER A 102 -7.81 13.25 -16.31
CA SER A 102 -8.46 13.06 -17.61
C SER A 102 -7.39 13.15 -18.72
N PRO A 103 -7.08 12.05 -19.44
CA PRO A 103 -6.13 12.07 -20.54
C PRO A 103 -6.47 13.08 -21.65
N LYS A 104 -7.76 13.27 -21.96
CA LYS A 104 -8.18 14.18 -23.05
C LYS A 104 -8.11 15.65 -22.63
N SER A 105 -8.52 15.98 -21.40
CA SER A 105 -8.64 17.38 -20.97
C SER A 105 -7.42 17.93 -20.21
N GLY A 106 -6.59 17.03 -19.65
CA GLY A 106 -5.49 17.36 -18.75
C GLY A 106 -5.94 17.87 -17.38
N TYR A 107 -7.23 17.76 -17.03
CA TYR A 107 -7.69 18.04 -15.67
C TYR A 107 -7.20 16.94 -14.74
N GLU A 108 -6.69 17.33 -13.58
CA GLU A 108 -6.20 16.41 -12.56
C GLU A 108 -6.73 16.79 -11.18
N HIS A 109 -6.87 15.78 -10.34
CA HIS A 109 -7.18 15.91 -8.92
C HIS A 109 -6.24 15.00 -8.14
N SER A 110 -5.45 15.60 -7.25
CA SER A 110 -4.47 14.89 -6.43
C SER A 110 -4.78 15.05 -4.95
N PHE A 111 -4.53 13.99 -4.19
CA PHE A 111 -4.59 14.00 -2.73
C PHE A 111 -3.48 13.11 -2.14
N ASP A 112 -3.14 13.38 -0.89
CA ASP A 112 -2.06 12.71 -0.18
C ASP A 112 -2.61 11.83 0.95
N THR A 113 -2.08 10.62 1.07
CA THR A 113 -2.34 9.71 2.20
C THR A 113 -1.06 9.56 3.01
N SER A 114 -1.06 10.01 4.27
CA SER A 114 0.09 9.84 5.18
C SER A 114 0.37 8.36 5.44
N ILE A 115 1.64 7.95 5.41
CA ILE A 115 2.04 6.54 5.58
C ILE A 115 2.79 6.25 6.89
N HIS A 116 3.01 7.27 7.74
CA HIS A 116 3.53 7.14 9.11
C HIS A 116 4.72 6.17 9.27
N ILE A 117 5.62 6.14 8.27
CA ILE A 117 6.73 5.16 8.24
C ILE A 117 7.66 5.33 9.45
N GLU A 118 7.80 6.54 9.97
CA GLU A 118 8.66 6.83 11.13
C GLU A 118 8.26 6.01 12.36
N GLU A 119 6.96 5.78 12.55
CA GLU A 119 6.43 5.02 13.68
C GLU A 119 6.82 3.53 13.60
N LEU A 120 7.00 3.00 12.38
CA LEU A 120 7.45 1.61 12.17
C LEU A 120 8.89 1.40 12.65
N LYS A 121 9.76 2.43 12.61
CA LYS A 121 11.16 2.30 13.07
C LYS A 121 11.26 2.05 14.58
N SER A 122 10.26 2.51 15.33
CA SER A 122 10.22 2.38 16.79
C SER A 122 10.03 0.93 17.25
N MET A 123 9.64 0.02 16.36
CA MET A 123 9.39 -1.40 16.66
C MET A 123 10.64 -2.28 16.83
N GLY A 124 11.85 -1.69 16.91
CA GLY A 124 13.07 -2.42 17.26
C GLY A 124 13.56 -3.43 16.22
N ILE A 125 13.26 -3.20 14.93
CA ILE A 125 13.60 -4.10 13.83
C ILE A 125 15.12 -4.17 13.65
N LYS A 126 15.67 -5.38 13.86
CA LYS A 126 17.13 -5.62 13.94
C LYS A 126 17.83 -5.74 12.58
N SER A 127 17.09 -5.86 11.47
CA SER A 127 17.65 -6.08 10.14
C SER A 127 17.13 -5.09 9.10
N GLN A 128 18.03 -4.55 8.27
CA GLN A 128 17.71 -3.61 7.19
C GLN A 128 16.76 -4.24 6.16
N ASN A 129 16.89 -5.54 5.91
CA ASN A 129 16.03 -6.26 4.95
C ASN A 129 14.59 -6.37 5.46
N THR A 130 14.41 -6.68 6.75
CA THR A 130 13.09 -6.72 7.39
C THR A 130 12.45 -5.33 7.42
N TRP A 131 13.25 -4.29 7.66
CA TRP A 131 12.79 -2.91 7.61
C TRP A 131 12.25 -2.53 6.23
N LEU A 132 13.00 -2.80 5.16
CA LEU A 132 12.59 -2.49 3.79
C LEU A 132 11.33 -3.27 3.38
N GLN A 133 11.21 -4.52 3.80
CA GLN A 133 9.99 -5.33 3.58
C GLN A 133 8.77 -4.71 4.28
N LEU A 134 8.91 -4.30 5.54
CA LEU A 134 7.83 -3.68 6.29
C LEU A 134 7.39 -2.35 5.65
N VAL A 135 8.35 -1.52 5.23
CA VAL A 135 8.06 -0.28 4.48
C VAL A 135 7.32 -0.58 3.17
N GLY A 136 7.76 -1.59 2.42
CA GLY A 136 7.09 -2.03 1.19
C GLY A 136 5.65 -2.50 1.44
N SER A 137 5.43 -3.26 2.50
CA SER A 137 4.09 -3.70 2.92
C SER A 137 3.21 -2.51 3.34
N ALA A 138 3.74 -1.56 4.11
CA ALA A 138 3.02 -0.36 4.52
C ALA A 138 2.62 0.51 3.31
N ILE A 139 3.54 0.75 2.37
CA ILE A 139 3.23 1.50 1.14
C ILE A 139 2.12 0.81 0.35
N THR A 140 2.19 -0.52 0.20
CA THR A 140 1.16 -1.30 -0.51
C THR A 140 -0.19 -1.20 0.20
N TYR A 141 -0.20 -1.27 1.53
CA TYR A 141 -1.39 -1.10 2.36
C TYR A 141 -2.04 0.27 2.11
N PHE A 142 -1.31 1.37 2.30
CA PHE A 142 -1.88 2.71 2.16
C PHE A 142 -2.32 3.03 0.72
N ARG A 143 -1.60 2.55 -0.30
CA ARG A 143 -2.03 2.66 -1.71
C ARG A 143 -3.40 2.01 -1.93
N ARG A 144 -3.60 0.82 -1.36
CA ARG A 144 -4.87 0.11 -1.46
C ARG A 144 -6.01 0.90 -0.84
N TYR A 145 -5.87 1.32 0.42
CA TYR A 145 -6.97 2.00 1.12
C TYR A 145 -7.25 3.40 0.58
N ALA A 146 -6.22 4.13 0.12
CA ALA A 146 -6.43 5.40 -0.56
C ALA A 146 -7.33 5.24 -1.80
N LEU A 147 -7.13 4.16 -2.56
CA LEU A 147 -7.91 3.88 -3.76
C LEU A 147 -9.33 3.40 -3.42
N VAL A 148 -9.45 2.42 -2.51
CA VAL A 148 -10.74 1.86 -2.06
C VAL A 148 -11.63 2.94 -1.48
N ALA A 149 -11.08 3.79 -0.59
CA ALA A 149 -11.83 4.86 0.04
C ALA A 149 -12.30 5.92 -0.98
N TYR A 150 -11.41 6.36 -1.87
CA TYR A 150 -11.76 7.40 -2.84
C TYR A 150 -12.76 6.90 -3.90
N LEU A 151 -12.63 5.65 -4.35
CA LEU A 151 -13.53 5.05 -5.32
C LEU A 151 -14.81 4.46 -4.71
N SER A 152 -14.98 4.54 -3.38
CA SER A 152 -16.15 3.99 -2.69
C SER A 152 -16.41 2.51 -3.01
N ILE A 153 -15.33 1.73 -3.17
CA ILE A 153 -15.44 0.29 -3.45
C ILE A 153 -15.97 -0.39 -2.20
N GLU A 154 -17.11 -1.08 -2.33
CA GLU A 154 -17.69 -1.81 -1.21
C GLU A 154 -16.73 -2.88 -0.70
N SER A 155 -16.56 -2.93 0.63
CA SER A 155 -15.78 -3.96 1.31
C SER A 155 -16.70 -4.73 2.25
N GLU A 156 -16.74 -6.05 2.07
CA GLU A 156 -17.44 -6.95 2.98
C GLU A 156 -16.77 -6.88 4.36
N VAL A 157 -17.52 -6.45 5.39
CA VAL A 157 -17.21 -6.39 6.84
C VAL A 157 -15.77 -5.98 7.21
N ASP A 158 -15.63 -4.87 7.92
CA ASP A 158 -14.36 -4.34 8.42
C ASP A 158 -13.72 -5.26 9.47
N THR A 159 -12.95 -6.27 9.02
CA THR A 159 -12.29 -7.29 9.85
C THR A 159 -10.76 -7.28 9.64
N ASP A 160 -10.22 -6.27 8.96
CA ASP A 160 -8.83 -6.23 8.52
C ASP A 160 -7.82 -5.87 9.63
N ALA A 161 -8.29 -5.31 10.74
CA ALA A 161 -7.46 -5.00 11.90
C ALA A 161 -7.85 -5.75 13.19
N SER A 162 -8.98 -6.48 13.19
CA SER A 162 -9.55 -7.02 14.44
C SER A 162 -8.77 -8.18 15.07
N ASN A 163 -7.85 -8.81 14.34
CA ASN A 163 -7.10 -9.99 14.82
C ASN A 163 -5.62 -9.72 15.17
N LEU A 164 -5.13 -8.49 14.94
CA LEU A 164 -3.72 -8.14 15.19
C LEU A 164 -3.34 -8.22 16.68
N ASP A 165 -4.30 -8.07 17.59
CA ASP A 165 -4.09 -8.21 19.04
C ASP A 165 -3.86 -9.67 19.49
N ILE A 166 -4.29 -10.66 18.70
CA ILE A 166 -4.20 -12.08 19.09
C ILE A 166 -2.83 -12.67 18.71
N GLU A 167 -2.28 -12.31 17.55
CA GLU A 167 -0.95 -12.82 17.11
C GLU A 167 0.23 -12.21 17.88
N GLN A 168 0.13 -10.95 18.32
CA GLN A 168 1.20 -10.33 19.12
C GLN A 168 1.33 -10.97 20.51
N LYS A 169 0.23 -11.46 21.11
CA LYS A 169 0.27 -12.23 22.36
C LYS A 169 0.93 -13.60 22.19
N ASN A 170 0.58 -14.32 21.12
CA ASN A 170 1.09 -15.67 20.88
C ASN A 170 2.61 -15.69 20.61
N ASN A 171 3.15 -14.66 19.96
CA ASN A 171 4.60 -14.53 19.76
C ASN A 171 5.35 -14.12 21.04
N LYS A 172 4.70 -13.41 21.97
CA LYS A 172 5.29 -13.05 23.26
C LYS A 172 5.35 -14.26 24.21
N GLU A 173 4.31 -15.08 24.22
CA GLU A 173 4.27 -16.33 25.01
C GLU A 173 5.26 -17.39 24.52
N GLN A 174 5.57 -17.47 23.21
CA GLN A 174 6.63 -18.37 22.71
C GLN A 174 8.05 -17.91 23.06
N ILE A 175 8.28 -16.61 23.28
CA ILE A 175 9.60 -16.09 23.68
C ILE A 175 9.82 -16.28 25.20
N GLU A 176 8.78 -16.11 26.02
CA GLU A 176 8.86 -16.36 27.47
C GLU A 176 9.00 -17.85 27.81
N ASN A 177 8.36 -18.76 27.06
CA ASN A 177 8.47 -20.21 27.30
C ASN A 177 9.84 -20.83 26.93
N ASN A 178 10.67 -20.13 26.15
CA ASN A 178 12.01 -20.61 25.78
C ASN A 178 13.13 -20.10 26.70
N THR A 179 12.83 -19.27 27.71
CA THR A 179 13.84 -18.69 28.63
C THR A 179 13.83 -19.33 30.03
N CYS A 180 13.00 -20.36 30.29
CA CYS A 180 12.91 -20.99 31.62
C CYS A 180 13.28 -22.48 31.67
N ASN A 181 14.06 -23.00 30.71
CA ASN A 181 14.60 -24.37 30.78
C ASN A 181 16.11 -24.38 30.47
N SER A 182 16.90 -23.70 31.31
CA SER A 182 18.35 -23.91 31.36
C SER A 182 18.87 -23.63 32.77
N GLU A 183 18.76 -24.61 33.64
CA GLU A 183 19.46 -24.84 34.92
C GLU A 183 18.75 -26.06 35.53
N ASP A 184 19.35 -27.14 36.02
CA ASP A 184 20.73 -27.60 36.19
C ASP A 184 20.57 -29.03 36.75
N SER A 185 21.33 -30.04 36.30
CA SER A 185 21.75 -31.15 37.18
C SER A 185 22.70 -32.11 36.46
N SER A 186 23.94 -32.07 36.95
CA SER A 186 25.04 -32.99 36.75
C SER A 186 24.79 -34.43 37.23
N THR A 187 25.75 -35.29 36.86
CA THR A 187 26.14 -36.61 37.44
C THR A 187 25.24 -37.82 37.20
N ASP A 188 25.65 -38.73 36.31
CA ASP A 188 26.27 -40.02 36.70
C ASP A 188 26.57 -40.96 35.49
N LYS A 189 27.77 -41.55 35.49
CA LYS A 189 28.22 -42.71 34.67
C LYS A 189 28.58 -43.80 35.69
N PRO A 190 28.27 -45.11 35.54
CA PRO A 190 28.92 -46.01 34.56
C PRO A 190 27.96 -47.12 34.00
N SER A 191 28.26 -47.83 32.92
CA SER A 191 28.99 -49.12 32.97
C SER A 191 29.28 -49.67 31.56
N ILE A 192 30.39 -50.40 31.49
CA ILE A 192 30.98 -51.12 30.37
C ILE A 192 30.26 -52.47 30.18
N ASP A 193 30.07 -52.90 28.94
CA ASP A 193 30.14 -54.34 28.61
C ASP A 193 30.79 -54.56 27.24
N VAL A 194 31.59 -55.62 27.17
CA VAL A 194 32.52 -56.00 26.11
C VAL A 194 31.99 -57.28 25.46
N THR A 195 31.85 -57.34 24.13
CA THR A 195 32.15 -58.59 23.42
C THR A 195 32.65 -58.35 21.98
N LYS A 196 33.56 -59.22 21.60
CA LYS A 196 34.59 -59.20 20.56
C LYS A 196 34.14 -60.06 19.37
N SER A 197 34.47 -59.71 18.11
CA SER A 197 34.65 -60.67 16.98
C SER A 197 35.28 -60.03 15.72
N GLN A 198 36.56 -60.36 15.49
CA GLN A 198 37.27 -60.72 14.23
C GLN A 198 37.06 -59.88 12.93
N SER A 199 38.09 -59.17 12.43
CA SER A 199 39.12 -59.59 11.43
C SER A 199 38.54 -59.85 10.01
N ILE A 200 38.94 -59.14 8.95
CA ILE A 200 40.12 -59.44 8.10
C ILE A 200 40.46 -58.24 7.20
N GLU A 201 41.75 -58.12 6.87
CA GLU A 201 42.42 -57.10 6.05
C GLU A 201 42.12 -57.13 4.52
N SER A 202 42.40 -55.97 3.90
CA SER A 202 43.26 -55.79 2.71
C SER A 202 42.65 -55.46 1.33
N ARG A 203 43.36 -54.51 0.70
CA ARG A 203 43.61 -54.29 -0.75
C ARG A 203 42.71 -53.34 -1.56
N VAL A 204 43.20 -52.10 -1.59
CA VAL A 204 43.56 -51.25 -2.76
C VAL A 204 43.42 -51.87 -4.16
N GLN A 205 42.75 -51.11 -5.05
CA GLN A 205 42.94 -50.86 -6.51
C GLN A 205 41.54 -50.65 -7.13
N ASN A 206 41.25 -49.77 -8.08
CA ASN A 206 41.90 -48.68 -8.80
C ASN A 206 40.74 -48.05 -9.62
N LEU A 207 40.76 -46.73 -9.84
CA LEU A 207 39.80 -45.89 -10.58
C LEU A 207 38.52 -45.47 -9.85
#